data_AF-A0A963VZD0-F1
#
_entry.id   AF-A0A963VZD0-F1
#
_cell.length_a   1.000
_cell.length_b   1.000
_cell.length_c   1.000
_cell.angle_alpha   90.00
_cell.angle_beta   90.00
_cell.angle_gamma   90.00
#
_symmetry.space_group_name_H-M   'P 1'
#
loop_
_entity.id
_entity.type
_entity.pdbx_description
1 polymer ?
#
loop_
_entity_poly.entity_id
_entity_poly.type
_entity_poly.pdbx_seq_one_letter_code
_entity_poly.pdbx_strand_id
1 'polypeptide(L)'
;MREPLLFLVQRISAAVLAPLVIVHLALILYAVEGGLTAGEILNRTRGSGFWAVFYGAFVVAAALHAPVGLRNVLMEATGWRGRSLDGAMLGMAVLLVILGLRAVVTVVSP
;
A
#
# COMPACT_ATOMS: atom_id res chain seq x y z
N MET A 1 7.23 -16.05 -12.78
CA MET A 1 7.72 -15.64 -11.43
C MET A 1 8.01 -16.90 -10.64
N ARG A 2 9.10 -16.97 -9.86
CA ARG A 2 9.39 -18.16 -9.05
C ARG A 2 8.49 -18.14 -7.80
N GLU A 3 7.66 -19.15 -7.62
CA GLU A 3 6.72 -19.22 -6.48
C GLU A 3 7.37 -19.02 -5.10
N PRO A 4 8.57 -19.55 -4.80
CA PRO A 4 9.23 -19.33 -3.51
C PRO A 4 9.54 -17.85 -3.23
N LEU A 5 9.87 -17.07 -4.27
CA LEU A 5 10.17 -15.65 -4.13
C LEU A 5 8.90 -14.85 -3.82
N LEU A 6 7.79 -15.16 -4.51
CA LEU A 6 6.51 -14.49 -4.26
C LEU A 6 6.03 -14.72 -2.82
N PHE A 7 6.15 -15.95 -2.34
CA PHE A 7 5.84 -16.29 -0.95
C PHE A 7 6.69 -15.48 0.04
N LEU A 8 8.00 -15.40 -0.18
CA LEU A 8 8.90 -14.63 0.67
C LEU A 8 8.56 -13.13 0.64
N VAL A 9 8.34 -12.56 -0.55
CA VAL A 9 7.93 -11.16 -0.73
C VAL A 9 6.65 -10.87 0.03
N GLN A 10 5.66 -11.75 -0.04
CA GLN A 10 4.38 -11.58 0.66
C GLN A 10 4.56 -11.60 2.19
N ARG A 11 5.41 -12.48 2.73
CA ARG A 11 5.67 -12.55 4.18
C ARG A 11 6.47 -11.37 4.71
N ILE A 12 7.53 -10.97 4.01
CA ILE A 12 8.34 -9.82 4.42
C ILE A 12 7.49 -8.55 4.35
N SER A 13 6.75 -8.35 3.26
CA SER A 13 5.85 -7.21 3.13
C SER A 13 4.74 -7.22 4.19
N ALA A 14 4.22 -8.39 4.59
CA ALA A 14 3.28 -8.51 5.70
C ALA A 14 3.89 -8.09 7.03
N ALA A 15 5.11 -8.55 7.33
CA ALA A 15 5.82 -8.20 8.57
C ALA A 15 6.10 -6.69 8.68
N VAL A 16 6.34 -6.02 7.55
CA VAL A 16 6.47 -4.56 7.47
C VAL A 16 5.11 -3.86 7.56
N LEU A 17 4.09 -4.35 6.85
CA LEU A 17 2.75 -3.75 6.85
C LEU A 17 2.07 -3.82 8.20
N ALA A 18 2.23 -4.91 8.96
CA ALA A 18 1.55 -5.10 10.23
C ALA A 18 1.72 -3.90 11.19
N PRO A 19 2.95 -3.47 11.56
CA PRO A 19 3.12 -2.29 12.40
C PRO A 19 2.69 -0.99 11.71
N LEU A 20 2.94 -0.84 10.40
CA LEU A 20 2.55 0.36 9.65
C LEU A 20 1.03 0.56 9.63
N VAL A 21 0.26 -0.51 9.44
CA VAL A 21 -1.21 -0.50 9.46
C VAL A 21 -1.72 -0.18 10.85
N ILE A 22 -1.13 -0.76 11.89
CA ILE A 22 -1.51 -0.44 13.28
C ILE A 22 -1.33 1.07 13.55
N VAL A 23 -0.16 1.62 13.23
CA VAL A 23 0.12 3.05 13.40
C VAL A 23 -0.83 3.88 12.53
N HIS A 24 -1.03 3.51 11.27
CA HIS A 24 -1.92 4.23 10.36
C HIS A 24 -3.36 4.29 10.87
N LEU A 25 -3.91 3.17 11.33
CA LEU A 25 -5.27 3.10 11.87
C LEU A 25 -5.38 3.90 13.17
N ALA A 26 -4.41 3.79 14.08
CA ALA A 26 -4.39 4.58 15.31
C ALA A 26 -4.40 6.09 15.01
N LEU A 27 -3.62 6.53 14.01
CA LEU A 27 -3.60 7.92 13.57
C LEU A 27 -4.93 8.36 12.96
N ILE A 28 -5.59 7.52 12.15
CA ILE A 28 -6.92 7.83 11.61
C ILE A 28 -7.92 8.01 12.75
N LEU A 29 -7.96 7.08 13.70
CA LEU A 29 -8.87 7.16 14.85
C LEU A 29 -8.65 8.43 15.67
N TYR A 30 -7.39 8.82 15.88
CA TYR A 30 -7.04 10.06 16.57
C TYR A 30 -7.36 11.33 15.76
N ALA A 31 -7.07 11.33 14.46
CA ALA A 31 -7.18 12.52 13.62
C ALA A 31 -8.62 12.84 13.18
N VAL A 32 -9.52 11.84 13.19
CA VAL A 32 -10.93 12.00 12.77
C VAL A 32 -11.68 13.03 13.61
N GLU A 33 -11.36 13.19 14.88
CA GLU A 33 -11.99 14.19 15.76
C GLU A 33 -11.81 15.62 15.26
N GLY A 34 -10.69 15.90 14.60
CA GLY A 34 -10.35 17.21 14.05
C GLY A 34 -10.66 17.36 12.56
N GLY A 35 -11.54 16.54 11.99
CA GLY A 35 -11.97 16.62 10.59
C GLY A 35 -11.01 15.98 9.56
N LEU A 36 -11.58 15.63 8.40
CA LEU A 36 -10.92 14.94 7.28
C LEU A 36 -10.89 15.76 5.98
N THR A 37 -11.04 17.08 6.07
CA THR A 37 -10.92 17.95 4.90
C THR A 37 -9.49 17.92 4.35
N ALA A 38 -9.34 18.26 3.07
CA ALA A 38 -8.01 18.35 2.45
C ALA A 38 -7.10 19.34 3.19
N GLY A 39 -7.64 20.45 3.70
CA GLY A 39 -6.90 21.44 4.48
C GLY A 39 -6.37 20.88 5.80
N GLU A 40 -7.19 20.12 6.54
CA GLU A 40 -6.78 19.49 7.80
C GLU A 40 -5.73 18.40 7.59
N ILE A 41 -5.85 17.62 6.51
CA ILE A 41 -4.84 16.62 6.13
C ILE A 41 -3.51 17.33 5.83
N LEU A 42 -3.53 18.36 4.96
CA LEU A 42 -2.32 19.10 4.60
C LEU A 42 -1.69 19.80 5.81
N ASN A 43 -2.48 20.38 6.70
CA ASN A 43 -1.97 21.02 7.91
C ASN A 43 -1.16 20.05 8.81
N ARG A 44 -1.48 18.75 8.77
CA ARG A 44 -0.78 17.70 9.54
C ARG A 44 0.38 17.05 8.79
N THR A 45 0.38 17.11 7.46
CA THR A 45 1.27 16.29 6.60
C THR A 45 2.25 17.08 5.75
N ARG A 46 1.90 18.31 5.35
CA ARG A 46 2.67 19.13 4.41
C ARG A 46 4.04 19.50 4.95
N GLY A 47 5.06 19.41 4.10
CA GLY A 47 6.45 19.72 4.45
C GLY A 47 7.13 18.70 5.36
N SER A 48 6.54 17.53 5.59
CA SER A 48 7.07 16.53 6.52
C SER A 48 7.75 15.36 5.82
N GLY A 49 9.08 15.29 5.94
CA GLY A 49 9.86 14.14 5.49
C GLY A 49 9.52 12.85 6.25
N PHE A 50 9.09 12.95 7.51
CA PHE A 50 8.65 11.79 8.30
C PHE A 50 7.43 11.11 7.64
N TRP A 51 6.41 11.89 7.28
CA TRP A 51 5.21 11.37 6.61
C TRP A 51 5.53 10.84 5.21
N ALA A 52 6.47 11.47 4.50
CA ALA A 52 6.93 10.98 3.20
C ALA A 52 7.53 9.58 3.30
N VAL A 53 8.39 9.34 4.29
CA VAL A 53 9.01 8.02 4.52
C VAL A 53 7.99 7.01 5.00
N PHE A 54 7.15 7.36 5.98
CA PHE A 54 6.15 6.46 6.54
C PHE A 54 5.16 5.97 5.48
N TYR A 55 4.52 6.88 4.75
CA TYR A 55 3.55 6.51 3.73
C TYR A 55 4.21 5.96 2.45
N GLY A 56 5.44 6.36 2.13
CA GLY A 56 6.22 5.74 1.06
C GLY A 56 6.51 4.26 1.34
N ALA A 57 6.95 3.94 2.56
CA ALA A 57 7.15 2.55 3.00
C ALA A 57 5.83 1.77 2.98
N PHE A 58 4.74 2.39 3.43
CA PHE A 58 3.39 1.80 3.39
C PHE A 58 2.99 1.43 1.96
N VAL A 59 3.12 2.36 1.01
CA VAL A 59 2.76 2.16 -0.40
C VAL A 59 3.56 1.02 -1.01
N VAL A 60 4.88 0.99 -0.80
CA VAL A 60 5.75 -0.08 -1.33
C VAL A 60 5.36 -1.43 -0.74
N ALA A 61 5.18 -1.50 0.58
CA ALA A 61 4.83 -2.76 1.24
C ALA A 61 3.44 -3.25 0.80
N ALA A 62 2.45 -2.35 0.69
CA ALA A 62 1.10 -2.66 0.20
C ALA A 62 1.10 -3.14 -1.26
N ALA A 63 1.84 -2.48 -2.14
CA ALA A 63 1.95 -2.84 -3.55
C ALA A 63 2.65 -4.18 -3.79
N LEU A 64 3.50 -4.63 -2.85
CA LEU A 64 4.11 -5.94 -2.87
C LEU A 64 3.24 -7.02 -2.22
N HIS A 65 2.50 -6.68 -1.17
CA HIS A 65 1.70 -7.64 -0.42
C HIS A 65 0.38 -7.97 -1.12
N ALA A 66 -0.39 -6.93 -1.49
CA ALA A 66 -1.77 -7.09 -1.91
C ALA A 66 -1.92 -7.86 -3.24
N PRO A 67 -1.15 -7.55 -4.31
CA PRO A 67 -1.29 -8.27 -5.58
C PRO A 67 -0.88 -9.75 -5.48
N VAL A 68 0.12 -10.09 -4.66
CA VAL A 68 0.55 -11.47 -4.46
C VAL A 68 -0.51 -12.26 -3.70
N GLY A 69 -1.07 -11.69 -2.63
CA GLY A 69 -2.17 -12.32 -1.89
C GLY A 69 -3.44 -12.47 -2.74
N LEU A 70 -3.83 -11.41 -3.45
CA LEU A 70 -5.00 -11.40 -4.31
C LEU A 70 -4.89 -12.43 -5.44
N ARG A 71 -3.68 -12.66 -5.97
CA ARG A 71 -3.43 -13.71 -6.96
C ARG A 71 -3.93 -15.08 -6.48
N ASN A 72 -3.60 -15.46 -5.25
CA ASN A 72 -3.99 -16.75 -4.68
C ASN A 72 -5.51 -16.81 -4.48
N VAL A 73 -6.11 -15.75 -3.94
CA VAL A 73 -7.56 -15.64 -3.77
C VAL A 73 -8.30 -15.78 -5.11
N LEU A 74 -7.85 -15.10 -6.16
CA LEU A 74 -8.49 -15.18 -7.48
C LEU A 74 -8.34 -16.57 -8.11
N MET A 75 -7.17 -17.21 -7.96
CA MET A 75 -6.95 -18.58 -8.44
C MET A 75 -7.90 -19.57 -7.79
N GLU A 76 -8.12 -19.44 -6.49
CA GLU A 76 -8.99 -20.31 -5.70
C GLU A 76 -10.47 -20.03 -5.95
N ALA A 77 -10.87 -18.76 -5.93
CA ALA A 77 -12.27 -18.36 -6.01
C ALA A 77 -12.87 -18.43 -7.43
N THR A 78 -12.05 -18.22 -8.47
CA THR A 78 -12.55 -18.10 -9.86
C THR A 78 -11.93 -19.11 -10.83
N GLY A 79 -10.88 -19.81 -10.40
CA GLY A 79 -10.10 -20.69 -11.28
C GLY A 79 -9.17 -19.96 -12.26
N TRP A 80 -9.12 -18.62 -12.26
CA TRP A 80 -8.28 -17.82 -13.14
C TRP A 80 -6.78 -18.15 -12.94
N ARG A 81 -6.07 -18.48 -14.03
CA ARG A 81 -4.67 -18.91 -14.02
C ARG A 81 -3.87 -18.39 -15.22
N GLY A 82 -2.56 -18.57 -15.17
CA GLY A 82 -1.65 -18.30 -16.27
C GLY A 82 -1.23 -16.84 -16.42
N ARG A 83 -0.72 -16.49 -17.60
CA ARG A 83 -0.05 -15.21 -17.87
C ARG A 83 -0.96 -13.99 -17.74
N SER A 84 -2.26 -14.15 -17.99
CA SER A 84 -3.24 -13.05 -17.87
C SER A 84 -3.44 -12.65 -16.42
N LEU A 85 -3.51 -13.61 -15.49
CA LEU A 85 -3.56 -13.33 -14.06
C LEU A 85 -2.27 -12.64 -13.59
N ASP A 86 -1.12 -13.18 -13.98
CA ASP A 86 0.18 -12.60 -13.64
C ASP A 86 0.31 -11.15 -14.14
N GLY A 87 -0.13 -10.88 -15.38
CA GLY A 87 -0.17 -9.54 -15.96
C GLY A 87 -1.14 -8.61 -15.23
N ALA A 88 -2.32 -9.09 -14.84
CA ALA A 88 -3.28 -8.31 -14.06
C ALA A 88 -2.75 -7.93 -12.68
N MET A 89 -2.08 -8.85 -11.98
CA MET A 89 -1.48 -8.58 -10.67
C MET A 89 -0.27 -7.64 -10.77
N LEU A 90 0.53 -7.75 -11.83
CA LEU A 90 1.58 -6.76 -12.12
C LEU A 90 0.98 -5.37 -12.39
N GLY A 91 -0.08 -5.30 -13.19
CA GLY A 91 -0.82 -4.06 -13.45
C GLY A 91 -1.35 -3.44 -12.16
N MET A 92 -1.95 -4.24 -11.28
CA MET A 92 -2.39 -3.80 -9.95
C MET A 92 -1.23 -3.25 -9.11
N ALA A 93 -0.09 -3.95 -9.05
CA ALA A 93 1.09 -3.49 -8.32
C ALA A 93 1.58 -2.12 -8.83
N VAL A 94 1.69 -1.97 -10.15
CA VAL A 94 2.10 -0.71 -10.79
C VAL A 94 1.11 0.42 -10.50
N LEU A 95 -0.20 0.14 -10.60
CA LEU A 95 -1.25 1.12 -10.27
C LEU A 95 -1.16 1.59 -8.82
N LEU A 96 -0.97 0.66 -7.87
CA LEU A 96 -0.82 0.99 -6.45
C LEU A 96 0.41 1.85 -6.19
N VAL A 97 1.56 1.54 -6.82
CA VAL A 97 2.78 2.35 -6.70
C VAL A 97 2.55 3.76 -7.26
N ILE A 98 2.02 3.87 -8.47
CA ILE A 98 1.84 5.18 -9.14
C ILE A 98 0.86 6.06 -8.35
N LEU A 99 -0.32 5.54 -8.04
CA LEU A 99 -1.35 6.31 -7.35
C LEU A 99 -0.95 6.60 -5.90
N GLY A 100 -0.37 5.61 -5.21
CA GLY A 100 0.09 5.76 -3.84
C GLY A 100 1.21 6.80 -3.71
N LEU A 101 2.26 6.71 -4.53
CA LEU A 101 3.35 7.68 -4.48
C LEU A 101 2.89 9.09 -4.92
N ARG A 102 1.99 9.19 -5.90
CA ARG A 102 1.37 10.47 -6.25
C ARG A 102 0.62 11.08 -5.06
N ALA A 103 -0.14 10.28 -4.31
CA ALA A 103 -0.81 10.75 -3.11
C ALA A 103 0.19 11.23 -2.05
N VAL A 104 1.25 10.44 -1.79
CA VAL A 104 2.33 10.82 -0.86
C VAL A 104 2.94 12.17 -1.25
N VAL A 105 3.38 12.33 -2.50
CA VAL A 105 3.94 13.59 -2.99
C VAL A 105 2.95 14.74 -2.80
N THR A 106 1.68 14.53 -3.10
CA THR A 106 0.65 15.58 -2.99
C THR A 106 0.47 16.09 -1.57
N VAL A 107 0.51 15.19 -0.57
CA VAL A 107 0.22 15.57 0.83
C VAL A 107 1.46 16.00 1.61
N VAL A 108 2.67 15.62 1.19
CA VAL A 108 3.91 15.95 1.92
C VAL A 108 4.73 17.07 1.27
N SER A 109 4.51 17.40 0.00
CA SER A 109 5.26 18.47 -0.66
C SER A 109 4.90 19.86 -0.11
N PRO A 110 5.86 20.79 0.02
CA PRO A 110 5.64 22.10 0.62
C PRO A 110 4.75 23.05 -0.19
#